data_AF-A0A2X3ENP7-F1
#
_entry.id   AF-A0A2X3ENP7-F1
#
_cell.length_a   1.000
_cell.length_b   1.000
_cell.length_c   1.000
_cell.angle_alpha   90.00
_cell.angle_beta   90.00
_cell.angle_gamma   90.00
#
_symmetry.space_group_name_H-M   'P 1'
#
loop_
_entity.id
_entity.type
_entity.pdbx_description
1 polymer ?
#
loop_
_entity_poly.entity_id
_entity_poly.type
_entity_poly.pdbx_seq_one_letter_code
_entity_poly.pdbx_strand_id
1 'polypeptide(L)'
;MEKLAETRMGYNEVTFLSDRVCGICGFAHSTAYTTSVENAMGIVVPERAQMIRAILLEVERLHSHLLNLGLACHFTGFDSGFMQFFRVRETSMKMAEILTGARKTYGLNLIGGIRRDLLKEDMIQTRQLAQQMRRDVQELVDMLLSTPNMEQRTVGIGRLDPEIARDFSNVGPMVRASGHARDTRAGPPVCRLRPAADGSSQRTGLRRDISPQGADQRGLHRAEYD
;
A
#
# COMPACT_ATOMS: atom_id res chain seq x y z
N MET A 1 7.77 -18.29 12.47
CA MET A 1 8.80 -17.27 12.24
C MET A 1 9.10 -16.47 13.50
N GLU A 2 8.08 -16.02 14.23
CA GLU A 2 8.24 -15.25 15.48
C GLU A 2 9.14 -15.96 16.52
N LYS A 3 8.95 -17.26 16.75
CA LYS A 3 9.80 -17.98 17.72
C LYS A 3 11.29 -17.99 17.35
N LEU A 4 11.60 -17.96 16.05
CA LEU A 4 12.97 -17.90 15.58
C LEU A 4 13.57 -16.50 15.79
N ALA A 5 12.76 -15.46 15.59
CA ALA A 5 13.14 -14.07 15.89
C ALA A 5 13.44 -13.87 17.40
N GLU A 6 12.69 -14.51 18.30
CA GLU A 6 12.93 -14.42 19.75
C GLU A 6 14.20 -15.13 20.22
N THR A 7 14.54 -16.27 19.61
CA THR A 7 15.50 -17.21 20.21
C THR A 7 16.88 -17.20 19.56
N ARG A 8 16.97 -16.89 18.26
CA ARG A 8 18.20 -17.14 17.48
C ARG A 8 18.68 -15.96 16.64
N MET A 9 17.89 -14.91 16.46
CA MET A 9 18.23 -13.80 15.57
C MET A 9 18.39 -12.47 16.31
N GLY A 10 19.37 -11.68 15.90
CA GLY A 10 19.49 -10.28 16.34
C GLY A 10 18.48 -9.36 15.63
N TYR A 11 18.23 -8.17 16.19
CA TYR A 11 17.27 -7.21 15.62
C TYR A 11 17.54 -6.86 14.14
N ASN A 12 18.81 -6.81 13.74
CA ASN A 12 19.23 -6.56 12.36
C ASN A 12 19.02 -7.76 11.42
N GLU A 13 18.95 -8.98 11.95
CA GLU A 13 18.74 -10.19 11.15
C GLU A 13 17.24 -10.42 10.89
N VAL A 14 16.40 -10.00 11.83
CA VAL A 14 14.94 -10.07 11.73
C VAL A 14 14.41 -9.25 10.54
N THR A 15 15.09 -8.17 10.12
CA THR A 15 14.70 -7.42 8.92
C THR A 15 14.71 -8.32 7.67
N PHE A 16 15.71 -9.19 7.52
CA PHE A 16 15.78 -10.14 6.39
C PHE A 16 14.78 -11.28 6.50
N LEU A 17 14.40 -11.65 7.73
CA LEU A 17 13.32 -12.62 7.96
C LEU A 17 11.97 -12.01 7.57
N SER A 18 11.73 -10.74 7.90
CA SER A 18 10.48 -10.05 7.60
C SER A 18 10.19 -9.91 6.10
N ASP A 19 11.22 -9.77 5.26
CA ASP A 19 11.10 -9.81 3.79
C ASP A 19 10.48 -11.12 3.27
N ARG A 20 10.52 -12.21 4.04
CA ARG A 20 10.04 -13.55 3.66
C ARG A 20 8.69 -13.92 4.26
N VAL A 21 8.06 -13.01 5.00
CA VAL A 21 6.72 -13.25 5.58
C VAL A 21 5.67 -13.38 4.48
N CYS A 22 5.76 -12.52 3.47
CA CYS A 22 4.87 -12.51 2.32
C CYS A 22 5.70 -12.65 1.05
N GLY A 23 5.38 -13.62 0.20
CA GLY A 23 6.11 -13.86 -1.06
C GLY A 23 5.91 -12.79 -2.15
N ILE A 24 5.17 -11.72 -1.86
CA ILE A 24 4.79 -10.65 -2.81
C ILE A 24 5.11 -9.26 -2.24
N CYS A 25 4.96 -9.09 -0.92
CA CYS A 25 4.96 -7.82 -0.21
C CYS A 25 6.06 -7.74 0.87
N GLY A 26 7.23 -8.30 0.56
CA GLY A 26 8.35 -8.41 1.49
C GLY A 26 8.87 -7.05 1.98
N PHE A 27 9.02 -6.08 1.08
CA PHE A 27 9.55 -4.76 1.44
C PHE A 27 8.63 -4.00 2.40
N ALA A 28 7.31 -4.15 2.24
CA ALA A 28 6.32 -3.61 3.15
C ALA A 28 6.46 -4.17 4.57
N HIS A 29 6.66 -5.49 4.71
CA HIS A 29 6.88 -6.11 6.02
C HIS A 29 8.19 -5.65 6.67
N SER A 30 9.25 -5.58 5.89
CA SER A 30 10.55 -5.12 6.39
C SER A 30 10.53 -3.65 6.79
N THR A 31 9.85 -2.80 6.02
CA THR A 31 9.65 -1.40 6.39
C THR A 31 8.78 -1.25 7.63
N ALA A 32 7.70 -2.04 7.76
CA ALA A 32 6.85 -2.01 8.95
C ALA A 32 7.62 -2.42 10.21
N TYR A 33 8.47 -3.45 10.11
CA TYR A 33 9.32 -3.88 11.21
C TYR A 33 10.37 -2.82 11.56
N THR A 34 11.15 -2.32 10.59
CA THR A 34 12.19 -1.32 10.87
C THR A 34 11.61 -0.04 11.44
N THR A 35 10.49 0.45 10.90
CA THR A 35 9.84 1.65 11.42
C THR A 35 9.26 1.45 12.83
N SER A 36 8.76 0.25 13.15
CA SER A 36 8.32 -0.05 14.52
C SER A 36 9.48 0.00 15.52
N VAL A 37 10.64 -0.55 15.15
CA VAL A 37 11.85 -0.52 15.98
C VAL A 37 12.43 0.90 16.08
N GLU A 38 12.49 1.64 14.97
CA GLU A 38 12.97 3.03 14.93
C GLU A 38 12.11 3.93 15.83
N ASN A 39 10.78 3.77 15.79
CA ASN A 39 9.85 4.51 16.64
C ASN A 39 10.02 4.15 18.13
N ALA A 40 10.22 2.86 18.45
CA ALA A 40 10.45 2.42 19.83
C ALA A 40 11.76 2.96 20.41
N MET A 41 12.80 3.10 19.58
CA MET A 41 14.11 3.63 19.97
C MET A 41 14.23 5.15 19.83
N GLY A 42 13.23 5.83 19.26
CA GLY A 42 13.28 7.28 19.00
C GLY A 42 14.31 7.69 17.94
N ILE A 43 14.67 6.79 17.01
CA ILE A 43 15.67 7.05 15.96
C ILE A 43 15.01 7.80 14.81
N VAL A 44 15.57 8.97 14.45
CA VAL A 44 15.12 9.74 13.29
C VAL A 44 15.89 9.30 12.04
N VAL A 45 15.19 8.69 11.10
CA VAL A 45 15.76 8.24 9.82
C VAL A 45 15.99 9.43 8.88
N PRO A 46 17.12 9.50 8.15
CA PRO A 46 17.37 10.55 7.15
C PRO A 46 16.28 10.64 6.08
N GLU A 47 15.95 11.86 5.63
CA GLU A 47 14.88 12.10 4.65
C GLU A 47 15.13 11.34 3.33
N ARG A 48 16.37 11.30 2.86
CA ARG A 48 16.75 10.54 1.64
C ARG A 48 16.40 9.05 1.76
N ALA A 49 16.64 8.45 2.91
CA ALA A 49 16.30 7.04 3.15
C ALA A 49 14.78 6.84 3.19
N GLN A 50 14.01 7.77 3.76
CA GLN A 50 12.54 7.70 3.74
C GLN A 50 11.99 7.74 2.30
N MET A 51 12.55 8.61 1.45
CA MET A 51 12.13 8.73 0.05
C MET A 51 12.42 7.46 -0.76
N ILE A 52 13.59 6.85 -0.58
CA ILE A 52 13.94 5.59 -1.25
C ILE A 52 13.01 4.46 -0.77
N ARG A 53 12.72 4.37 0.54
CA ARG A 53 11.74 3.41 1.07
C ARG A 53 10.38 3.60 0.40
N ALA A 54 9.92 4.85 0.26
CA ALA A 54 8.65 5.12 -0.38
C ALA A 54 8.61 4.70 -1.85
N ILE A 55 9.68 4.97 -2.62
CA ILE A 55 9.78 4.53 -4.03
C ILE A 55 9.69 3.00 -4.12
N LEU A 56 10.45 2.28 -3.30
CA LEU A 56 10.44 0.81 -3.30
C LEU A 56 9.10 0.23 -2.86
N LEU A 57 8.43 0.83 -1.87
CA LEU A 57 7.07 0.45 -1.45
C LEU A 57 6.06 0.61 -2.58
N GLU A 58 6.16 1.68 -3.37
CA GLU A 58 5.24 1.89 -4.49
C GLU A 58 5.54 0.96 -5.69
N VAL A 59 6.81 0.63 -5.94
CA VAL A 59 7.17 -0.43 -6.92
C VAL A 59 6.60 -1.79 -6.50
N GLU A 60 6.70 -2.13 -5.21
CA GLU A 60 6.12 -3.37 -4.69
C GLU A 60 4.57 -3.36 -4.73
N ARG A 61 3.97 -2.19 -4.50
CA ARG A 61 2.52 -2.00 -4.64
C ARG A 61 2.05 -2.26 -6.07
N LEU A 62 2.75 -1.72 -7.07
CA LEU A 62 2.46 -1.99 -8.49
C LEU A 62 2.54 -3.49 -8.77
N HIS A 63 3.59 -4.15 -8.29
CA HIS A 63 3.76 -5.59 -8.43
C HIS A 63 2.60 -6.40 -7.84
N SER A 64 2.16 -6.04 -6.62
CA SER A 64 1.05 -6.71 -5.94
C SER A 64 -0.29 -6.50 -6.66
N HIS A 65 -0.57 -5.27 -7.12
CA HIS A 65 -1.81 -4.99 -7.84
C HIS A 65 -1.89 -5.67 -9.21
N LEU A 66 -0.80 -5.71 -9.97
CA LEU A 66 -0.76 -6.43 -11.26
C LEU A 66 -1.02 -7.92 -11.10
N LEU A 67 -0.50 -8.52 -10.02
CA LEU A 67 -0.77 -9.92 -9.70
C LEU A 67 -2.26 -10.14 -9.37
N ASN A 68 -2.86 -9.24 -8.57
CA ASN A 68 -4.29 -9.32 -8.25
C ASN A 68 -5.17 -9.13 -9.50
N LEU A 69 -4.82 -8.21 -10.41
CA LEU A 69 -5.56 -8.02 -11.66
C LEU A 69 -5.46 -9.25 -12.57
N GLY A 70 -4.26 -9.84 -12.69
CA GLY A 70 -4.09 -11.08 -13.43
C GLY A 70 -4.96 -12.21 -12.86
N LEU A 71 -4.90 -12.41 -11.54
CA LEU A 71 -5.68 -13.46 -10.87
C LEU A 71 -7.20 -13.23 -11.00
N ALA A 72 -7.65 -11.97 -10.90
CA ALA A 72 -9.05 -11.63 -11.14
C ALA A 72 -9.48 -12.03 -12.56
N CYS A 73 -8.67 -11.76 -13.58
CA CYS A 73 -8.96 -12.17 -14.96
C CYS A 73 -9.08 -13.69 -15.10
N HIS A 74 -8.17 -14.44 -14.48
CA HIS A 74 -8.21 -15.90 -14.48
C HIS A 74 -9.51 -16.44 -13.86
N PHE A 75 -9.93 -15.93 -12.70
CA PHE A 75 -11.19 -16.35 -12.07
C PHE A 75 -12.44 -15.96 -12.88
N THR A 76 -12.38 -14.86 -13.63
CA THR A 76 -13.46 -14.52 -14.57
C THR A 76 -13.46 -15.35 -15.87
N GLY A 77 -12.47 -16.22 -16.07
CA GLY A 77 -12.34 -17.09 -17.24
C GLY A 77 -11.63 -16.43 -18.43
N PHE A 78 -10.88 -15.36 -18.19
CA PHE A 78 -10.11 -14.65 -19.22
C PHE A 78 -8.61 -14.90 -19.07
N ASP A 79 -8.17 -16.08 -19.49
CA ASP A 79 -6.78 -16.55 -19.34
C ASP A 79 -5.79 -15.75 -20.19
N SER A 80 -6.21 -15.24 -21.36
CA SER A 80 -5.36 -14.37 -22.19
C SER A 80 -4.98 -13.09 -21.43
N GLY A 81 -5.90 -12.50 -20.68
CA GLY A 81 -5.61 -11.32 -19.85
C GLY A 81 -4.67 -11.63 -18.70
N PHE A 82 -4.82 -12.80 -18.07
CA PHE A 82 -3.86 -13.28 -17.07
C PHE A 82 -2.44 -13.31 -17.63
N MET A 83 -2.23 -13.89 -18.82
CA MET A 83 -0.91 -13.94 -19.45
C MET A 83 -0.35 -12.54 -19.75
N GLN A 84 -1.19 -11.62 -20.23
CA GLN A 84 -0.77 -10.25 -20.54
C GLN A 84 -0.39 -9.46 -19.28
N PHE A 85 -1.13 -9.59 -18.18
CA PHE A 85 -0.75 -8.95 -16.92
C PHE A 85 0.53 -9.51 -16.34
N PHE A 86 0.77 -10.82 -16.48
CA PHE A 86 2.04 -11.41 -16.05
C PHE A 86 3.21 -10.93 -16.90
N ARG A 87 3.01 -10.68 -18.21
CA ARG A 87 4.00 -10.03 -19.07
C ARG A 87 4.34 -8.63 -18.56
N VAL A 88 3.34 -7.80 -18.26
CA VAL A 88 3.58 -6.43 -17.75
C VAL A 88 4.18 -6.45 -16.33
N ARG A 89 3.82 -7.44 -15.51
CA ARG A 89 4.39 -7.64 -14.18
C ARG A 89 5.90 -7.90 -14.23
N GLU A 90 6.43 -8.52 -15.28
CA GLU A 90 7.87 -8.72 -15.44
C GLU A 90 8.61 -7.37 -15.53
N THR A 91 8.03 -6.35 -16.17
CA THR A 91 8.58 -4.99 -16.19
C THR A 91 8.70 -4.41 -14.77
N SER A 92 7.73 -4.71 -13.89
CA SER A 92 7.80 -4.31 -12.47
C SER A 92 8.93 -5.01 -11.73
N MET A 93 9.14 -6.31 -12.01
CA MET A 93 10.23 -7.07 -11.42
C MET A 93 11.59 -6.59 -11.94
N LYS A 94 11.67 -6.18 -13.20
CA LYS A 94 12.87 -5.59 -13.78
C LYS A 94 13.23 -4.25 -13.14
N MET A 95 12.25 -3.39 -12.87
CA MET A 95 12.48 -2.16 -12.10
C MET A 95 13.04 -2.47 -10.70
N ALA A 96 12.46 -3.46 -10.01
CA ALA A 96 12.94 -3.85 -8.69
C ALA A 96 14.36 -4.45 -8.73
N GLU A 97 14.69 -5.22 -9.79
CA GLU A 97 16.02 -5.76 -10.04
C GLU A 97 17.06 -4.65 -10.26
N ILE A 98 16.72 -3.60 -11.01
CA ILE A 98 17.61 -2.45 -11.23
C ILE A 98 17.87 -1.72 -9.91
N LEU A 99 16.82 -1.46 -9.12
CA LEU A 99 16.94 -0.68 -7.88
C LEU A 99 17.65 -1.42 -6.74
N THR A 100 17.54 -2.75 -6.69
CA THR A 100 17.95 -3.53 -5.52
C THR A 100 18.98 -4.62 -5.82
N GLY A 101 19.09 -5.05 -7.08
CA GLY A 101 19.82 -6.23 -7.52
C GLY A 101 19.02 -7.54 -7.40
N ALA A 102 17.82 -7.52 -6.83
CA ALA A 102 16.99 -8.69 -6.63
C ALA A 102 15.55 -8.47 -7.11
N ARG A 103 14.87 -9.55 -7.49
CA ARG A 103 13.50 -9.49 -8.04
C ARG A 103 12.38 -9.51 -7.00
N LYS A 104 12.65 -9.99 -5.78
CA LYS A 104 11.66 -10.11 -4.69
C LYS A 104 12.24 -9.89 -3.30
N THR A 105 13.31 -10.60 -2.94
CA THR A 105 13.95 -10.45 -1.63
C THR A 105 15.00 -9.35 -1.71
N TYR A 106 14.62 -8.13 -1.32
CA TYR A 106 15.42 -6.94 -1.54
C TYR A 106 16.56 -6.78 -0.54
N GLY A 107 16.36 -7.12 0.74
CA GLY A 107 17.41 -7.08 1.75
C GLY A 107 18.12 -5.72 1.90
N LEU A 108 17.38 -4.63 1.62
CA LEU A 108 17.90 -3.26 1.59
C LEU A 108 17.64 -2.48 2.87
N ASN A 109 16.54 -2.80 3.57
CA ASN A 109 16.14 -2.10 4.78
C ASN A 109 17.01 -2.53 5.97
N LEU A 110 17.52 -1.53 6.68
CA LEU A 110 18.21 -1.69 7.95
C LEU A 110 17.54 -0.78 8.99
N ILE A 111 17.71 -1.11 10.27
CA ILE A 111 17.27 -0.23 11.35
C ILE A 111 18.11 1.06 11.28
N GLY A 112 17.45 2.21 11.14
CA GLY A 112 18.07 3.52 11.01
C GLY A 112 18.23 4.02 9.57
N GLY A 113 17.90 3.22 8.55
CA GLY A 113 17.96 3.67 7.15
C GLY A 113 17.94 2.57 6.10
N ILE A 114 18.76 2.74 5.06
CA ILE A 114 18.87 1.82 3.92
C ILE A 114 20.34 1.48 3.70
N ARG A 115 20.60 0.25 3.27
CA ARG A 115 21.95 -0.27 2.98
C ARG A 115 22.61 0.33 1.73
N ARG A 116 21.85 0.58 0.66
CA ARG A 116 22.34 1.08 -0.63
C ARG A 116 21.53 2.29 -1.09
N ASP A 117 22.22 3.26 -1.65
CA ASP A 117 21.61 4.41 -2.30
C ASP A 117 21.29 4.10 -3.78
N LEU A 118 20.40 4.88 -4.39
CA LEU A 118 20.03 4.76 -5.79
C LEU A 118 20.94 5.62 -6.68
N LEU A 119 21.48 5.03 -7.74
CA LEU A 119 22.25 5.78 -8.74
C LEU A 119 21.30 6.59 -9.63
N LYS A 120 21.82 7.70 -10.17
CA LYS A 120 21.04 8.58 -11.06
C LYS A 120 20.58 7.86 -12.33
N GLU A 121 21.40 6.96 -12.85
CA GLU A 121 21.10 6.15 -14.04
C GLU A 121 19.91 5.22 -13.78
N ASP A 122 19.92 4.51 -12.65
CA ASP A 122 18.84 3.62 -12.21
C ASP A 122 17.50 4.37 -12.08
N MET A 123 17.53 5.59 -11.56
CA MET A 123 16.34 6.44 -11.44
C MET A 123 15.76 6.82 -12.80
N ILE A 124 16.60 7.14 -13.79
CA ILE A 124 16.17 7.50 -15.14
C ILE A 124 15.54 6.27 -15.82
N GLN A 125 16.20 5.12 -15.74
CA GLN A 125 15.69 3.87 -16.30
C GLN A 125 14.36 3.45 -15.65
N THR A 126 14.27 3.51 -14.32
CA THR A 126 13.04 3.19 -13.58
C THR A 126 11.89 4.10 -14.00
N ARG A 127 12.15 5.40 -14.20
CA ARG A 127 11.13 6.34 -14.68
C ARG A 127 10.63 6.00 -16.08
N GLN A 128 11.53 5.61 -16.99
CA GLN A 128 11.15 5.21 -18.35
C GLN A 128 10.30 3.93 -18.34
N LEU A 129 10.70 2.92 -17.55
CA LEU A 129 9.94 1.69 -17.40
C LEU A 129 8.57 1.92 -16.77
N ALA A 130 8.46 2.81 -15.78
CA ALA A 130 7.19 3.18 -15.18
C ALA A 130 6.25 3.86 -16.19
N GLN A 131 6.78 4.71 -17.08
CA GLN A 131 5.99 5.33 -18.16
C GLN A 131 5.50 4.32 -19.18
N GLN A 132 6.33 3.35 -19.56
CA GLN A 132 5.94 2.28 -20.47
C GLN A 132 4.88 1.39 -19.84
N MET A 133 5.11 0.92 -18.62
CA MET A 133 4.14 0.13 -17.87
C MET A 133 2.79 0.82 -17.75
N ARG A 134 2.77 2.13 -17.49
CA ARG A 134 1.51 2.88 -17.42
C ARG A 134 0.69 2.77 -18.70
N ARG A 135 1.33 2.83 -19.87
CA ARG A 135 0.65 2.70 -21.17
C ARG A 135 0.11 1.29 -21.36
N ASP A 136 0.96 0.29 -21.10
CA ASP A 136 0.60 -1.12 -21.26
C ASP A 136 -0.56 -1.50 -20.32
N VAL A 137 -0.53 -1.04 -19.07
CA VAL A 137 -1.62 -1.30 -18.11
C VAL A 137 -2.91 -0.62 -18.53
N GLN A 138 -2.84 0.63 -19.01
CA GLN A 138 -4.05 1.35 -19.44
C GLN A 138 -4.74 0.63 -20.60
N GLU A 139 -3.97 0.22 -21.62
CA GLU A 139 -4.50 -0.52 -22.76
C GLU A 139 -5.17 -1.84 -22.33
N LEU A 140 -4.53 -2.60 -21.43
CA LEU A 140 -5.09 -3.85 -20.93
C LEU A 140 -6.34 -3.62 -20.07
N VAL A 141 -6.35 -2.59 -19.23
CA VAL A 141 -7.52 -2.25 -18.40
C VAL A 141 -8.70 -1.81 -19.27
N ASP A 142 -8.46 -0.98 -20.29
CA ASP A 142 -9.50 -0.52 -21.21
C ASP A 142 -10.12 -1.71 -21.97
N MET A 143 -9.29 -2.67 -22.42
CA MET A 143 -9.76 -3.91 -23.05
C MET A 143 -10.63 -4.75 -22.10
N LEU A 144 -10.24 -4.89 -20.83
CA LEU A 144 -11.00 -5.67 -19.85
C LEU A 144 -12.33 -5.03 -19.50
N LEU A 145 -12.35 -3.71 -19.31
CA LEU A 145 -13.57 -2.96 -19.01
C LEU A 145 -14.53 -2.94 -20.20
N SER A 146 -14.02 -3.01 -21.43
CA SER A 146 -14.86 -3.13 -22.64
C SER A 146 -15.55 -4.51 -22.77
N THR A 147 -15.13 -5.51 -22.00
CA THR A 147 -15.62 -6.89 -22.14
C THR A 147 -16.84 -7.11 -21.23
N PRO A 148 -18.03 -7.43 -21.78
CA PRO A 148 -19.26 -7.56 -20.98
C PRO A 148 -19.23 -8.73 -19.97
N ASN A 149 -18.43 -9.77 -20.23
CA ASN A 149 -18.25 -10.89 -19.31
C ASN A 149 -17.68 -10.44 -17.94
N MET A 150 -16.82 -9.43 -17.93
CA MET A 150 -16.23 -8.91 -16.69
C MET A 150 -17.30 -8.21 -15.85
N GLU A 151 -18.13 -7.38 -16.47
CA GLU A 151 -19.22 -6.66 -15.81
C GLU A 151 -20.23 -7.63 -15.20
N GLN A 152 -20.70 -8.60 -15.98
CA GLN A 152 -21.68 -9.59 -15.53
C GLN A 152 -21.20 -10.44 -14.33
N ARG A 153 -19.89 -10.65 -14.19
CA ARG A 153 -19.30 -11.48 -13.12
C ARG A 153 -18.79 -10.70 -11.91
N THR A 154 -18.75 -9.38 -11.97
CA THR A 154 -18.20 -8.54 -10.90
C THR A 154 -19.24 -7.60 -10.30
N VAL A 155 -20.17 -7.11 -11.11
CA VAL A 155 -21.18 -6.16 -10.64
C VAL A 155 -22.23 -6.88 -9.79
N GLY A 156 -22.45 -6.37 -8.57
CA GLY A 156 -23.48 -6.88 -7.65
C GLY A 156 -23.07 -8.09 -6.81
N ILE A 157 -21.86 -8.62 -6.98
CA ILE A 157 -21.35 -9.77 -6.23
C ILE A 157 -20.42 -9.31 -5.10
N GLY A 158 -20.49 -9.98 -3.94
CA GLY A 158 -19.56 -9.73 -2.83
C GLY A 158 -19.72 -8.34 -2.20
N ARG A 159 -20.94 -7.78 -2.18
CA ARG A 159 -21.23 -6.53 -1.50
C ARG A 159 -20.95 -6.68 0.00
N LEU A 160 -20.05 -5.85 0.50
CA LEU A 160 -19.68 -5.80 1.91
C LEU A 160 -20.35 -4.59 2.54
N ASP A 161 -21.23 -4.83 3.52
CA ASP A 161 -21.88 -3.75 4.25
C ASP A 161 -20.86 -2.92 5.05
N PRO A 162 -20.99 -1.58 5.08
CA PRO A 162 -20.03 -0.71 5.75
C PRO A 162 -19.90 -0.98 7.25
N GLU A 163 -20.97 -1.41 7.91
CA GLU A 163 -20.98 -1.74 9.35
C GLU A 163 -20.20 -3.02 9.62
N ILE A 164 -20.48 -4.08 8.86
CA ILE A 164 -19.75 -5.34 8.92
C ILE A 164 -18.26 -5.11 8.62
N ALA A 165 -17.93 -4.31 7.62
CA ALA A 165 -16.55 -3.97 7.29
C ALA A 165 -15.80 -3.34 8.48
N ARG A 166 -16.51 -2.55 9.31
CA ARG A 166 -15.97 -1.90 10.49
C ARG A 166 -15.79 -2.90 11.64
N ASP A 167 -16.77 -3.75 11.88
CA ASP A 167 -16.74 -4.72 12.99
C ASP A 167 -15.65 -5.77 12.79
N PHE A 168 -15.51 -6.30 11.57
CA PHE A 168 -14.45 -7.25 11.23
C PHE A 168 -13.07 -6.59 11.03
N SER A 169 -12.98 -5.26 11.17
CA SER A 169 -11.72 -4.51 11.06
C SER A 169 -10.96 -4.79 9.75
N ASN A 170 -11.69 -4.89 8.64
CA ASN A 170 -11.09 -5.07 7.32
C ASN A 170 -10.13 -3.88 7.04
N VAL A 171 -9.17 -4.07 6.12
CA VAL A 171 -8.22 -3.02 5.75
C VAL A 171 -7.97 -2.97 4.25
N GLY A 172 -7.43 -1.84 3.79
CA GLY A 172 -6.99 -1.68 2.40
C GLY A 172 -8.16 -1.55 1.41
N PRO A 173 -8.10 -2.18 0.22
CA PRO A 173 -9.10 -2.01 -0.84
C PRO A 173 -10.53 -2.36 -0.43
N MET A 174 -10.72 -3.39 0.42
CA MET A 174 -12.05 -3.86 0.83
C MET A 174 -12.84 -2.80 1.63
N VAL A 175 -12.16 -2.07 2.51
CA VAL A 175 -12.77 -1.00 3.31
C VAL A 175 -13.05 0.25 2.46
N ARG A 176 -12.15 0.55 1.52
CA ARG A 176 -12.40 1.65 0.57
C ARG A 176 -13.58 1.33 -0.36
N ALA A 177 -13.73 0.08 -0.79
CA ALA A 177 -14.85 -0.35 -1.63
C ALA A 177 -16.20 -0.30 -0.92
N SER A 178 -16.24 -0.47 0.42
CA SER A 178 -17.46 -0.36 1.24
C SER A 178 -17.78 1.10 1.65
N GLY A 179 -17.08 2.10 1.12
CA GLY A 179 -17.41 3.52 1.33
C GLY A 179 -16.64 4.22 2.45
N HIS A 180 -15.79 3.50 3.19
CA HIS A 180 -14.93 4.11 4.21
C HIS A 180 -13.63 4.64 3.61
N ALA A 181 -13.41 5.95 3.67
CA ALA A 181 -12.19 6.61 3.17
C ALA A 181 -10.98 6.41 4.11
N ARG A 182 -10.61 5.15 4.41
CA ARG A 182 -9.50 4.80 5.31
C ARG A 182 -8.26 4.38 4.51
N ASP A 183 -7.21 5.21 4.54
CA ASP A 183 -5.87 4.88 4.01
C ASP A 183 -4.80 5.29 5.03
N THR A 184 -3.95 4.35 5.42
CA THR A 184 -2.86 4.57 6.38
C THR A 184 -1.77 5.49 5.82
N ARG A 185 -1.74 5.73 4.50
CA ARG A 185 -0.83 6.69 3.87
C ARG A 185 -1.28 8.14 4.00
N ALA A 186 -2.59 8.38 4.06
CA ALA A 186 -3.18 9.70 4.20
C ALA A 186 -3.42 10.09 5.67
N GLY A 187 -3.51 9.10 6.56
CA GLY A 187 -3.52 9.30 8.02
C GLY A 187 -2.15 9.66 8.61
N PRO A 188 -2.00 9.70 9.96
CA PRO A 188 -0.71 9.98 10.60
C PRO A 188 0.37 9.01 10.06
N PRO A 189 1.42 9.51 9.41
CA PRO A 189 2.24 8.70 8.51
C PRO A 189 3.28 7.86 9.27
N VAL A 190 3.35 6.56 8.92
CA VAL A 190 4.49 5.68 9.23
C VAL A 190 5.72 6.09 8.40
N CYS A 191 5.51 6.65 7.21
CA CYS A 191 6.56 7.18 6.35
C CYS A 191 6.11 8.55 5.85
N ARG A 192 6.81 9.61 6.24
CA ARG A 192 6.43 11.00 5.93
C ARG A 192 6.71 11.28 4.45
N LEU A 193 5.82 10.80 3.57
CA LEU A 193 5.69 11.30 2.21
C LEU A 193 5.19 12.74 2.30
N ARG A 194 6.11 13.70 2.42
CA ARG A 194 5.76 15.10 2.18
C ARG A 194 5.41 15.18 0.70
N PRO A 195 4.17 15.53 0.31
CA PRO A 195 3.89 15.83 -1.08
C PRO A 195 4.87 16.91 -1.54
N ALA A 196 5.38 16.77 -2.77
CA ALA A 196 6.14 17.85 -3.40
C ALA A 196 5.33 19.13 -3.21
N ALA A 197 5.97 20.20 -2.74
CA ALA A 197 5.26 21.41 -2.35
C ALA A 197 4.54 22.01 -3.56
N ASP A 198 3.25 21.76 -3.66
CA ASP A 198 2.33 22.55 -4.48
C ASP A 198 2.34 23.96 -3.89
N GLY A 199 2.91 24.92 -4.61
CA GLY A 199 3.17 26.28 -4.17
C GLY A 199 1.94 27.16 -3.94
N SER A 200 0.86 26.63 -3.39
CA SER A 200 -0.39 27.38 -3.20
C SER A 200 -1.28 26.80 -2.10
N SER A 201 -0.86 26.89 -0.82
CA SER A 201 -1.81 26.91 0.33
C SER A 201 -1.06 27.14 1.65
N GLN A 202 -0.41 28.30 1.81
CA GLN A 202 -0.21 28.89 3.13
C GLN A 202 -1.30 29.93 3.34
N ARG A 203 -2.46 29.52 3.85
CA ARG A 203 -3.48 30.40 4.46
C ARG A 203 -4.61 29.55 5.03
N THR A 204 -4.48 29.17 6.29
CA THR A 204 -5.53 28.96 7.31
C THR A 204 -4.80 28.34 8.51
N GLY A 205 -4.42 29.09 9.53
CA GLY A 205 -5.29 29.98 10.29
C GLY A 205 -5.94 29.18 11.40
N LEU A 206 -5.17 28.94 12.46
CA LEU A 206 -5.59 28.64 13.83
C LEU A 206 -7.12 28.75 14.08
N ARG A 207 -7.81 27.64 14.35
CA ARG A 207 -8.93 27.58 15.30
C ARG A 207 -8.96 26.20 15.98
N ARG A 208 -8.53 26.19 17.24
CA ARG A 208 -8.93 25.22 18.25
C ARG A 208 -10.27 25.71 18.78
N ASP A 209 -11.31 24.88 18.77
CA ASP A 209 -12.55 25.05 19.57
C ASP A 209 -13.14 23.63 19.70
N ILE A 210 -12.79 22.88 20.76
CA ILE A 210 -13.57 22.68 21.99
C ILE A 210 -14.93 22.01 21.71
N SER A 211 -15.01 20.73 22.06
CA SER A 211 -16.25 19.97 22.26
C SER A 211 -17.04 20.49 23.47
N PRO A 212 -18.38 20.52 23.45
CA PRO A 212 -19.17 20.58 24.67
C PRO A 212 -19.81 19.21 24.97
N GLN A 213 -19.40 18.61 26.08
CA GLN A 213 -20.22 17.64 26.81
C GLN A 213 -21.15 18.40 27.77
N GLY A 214 -22.45 18.05 27.73
CA GLY A 214 -23.27 17.89 28.94
C GLY A 214 -24.23 19.02 29.37
N ALA A 215 -25.44 18.58 29.75
CA ALA A 215 -26.59 19.24 30.42
C ALA A 215 -27.64 19.81 29.44
N ASP A 216 -28.94 19.48 29.52
CA ASP A 216 -29.80 19.26 30.68
C ASP A 216 -30.98 18.32 30.33
N GLN A 217 -31.50 17.66 31.36
CA GLN A 217 -32.64 16.75 31.37
C GLN A 217 -33.97 17.50 31.22
N ARG A 218 -34.92 16.86 30.54
CA ARG A 218 -36.42 16.97 30.65
C ARG A 218 -36.96 16.26 29.39
N GLY A 219 -37.39 15.00 29.43
CA GLY A 219 -38.53 14.51 30.19
C GLY A 219 -39.80 14.79 29.39
N LEU A 220 -40.38 13.75 28.76
CA LEU A 220 -41.83 13.45 28.65
C LEU A 220 -42.14 12.59 27.40
N HIS A 221 -42.62 11.37 27.69
CA HIS A 221 -43.71 10.64 27.05
C HIS A 221 -43.64 10.19 25.56
N ARG A 222 -43.64 8.86 25.42
CA ARG A 222 -44.57 8.03 24.62
C ARG A 222 -45.24 8.69 23.40
N ALA A 223 -45.01 8.10 22.22
CA ALA A 223 -46.08 7.56 21.39
C ALA A 223 -45.49 6.51 20.41
N GLU A 224 -45.94 5.26 20.58
CA GLU A 224 -46.05 4.30 19.48
C GLU A 224 -47.05 4.86 18.45
N TYR A 225 -46.78 4.71 17.15
CA TYR A 225 -47.65 4.03 16.17
C TYR A 225 -47.09 4.16 14.74
N ASP A 226 -47.25 3.05 14.00
CA ASP A 226 -47.07 2.77 12.56
C ASP A 226 -45.66 2.61 11.96
#